data_AF-A0AA43AZV0-F1
#
_entry.id   AF-A0AA43AZV0-F1
#
_cell.length_a   1.000
_cell.length_b   1.000
_cell.length_c   1.000
_cell.angle_alpha   90.00
_cell.angle_beta   90.00
_cell.angle_gamma   90.00
#
_symmetry.space_group_name_H-M   'P 1'
#
loop_
_entity.id
_entity.type
_entity.pdbx_description
1 polymer ?
#
loop_
_entity_poly.entity_id
_entity_poly.type
_entity_poly.pdbx_seq_one_letter_code
_entity_poly.pdbx_strand_id
1 'polypeptide(L)' 'MAIEPDLAKRRDLFNQLHELMARDIPIIGLFNLPVVTALRPVVQGYEGWPAGTHRFWGVTKTQP' A
#
# COMPACT_ATOMS: atom_id res chain seq x y z
N MET A 1 -12.46 -12.48 -16.51
CA MET A 1 -11.02 -12.13 -16.47
C MET A 1 -10.33 -13.27 -15.76
N ALA A 2 -9.48 -14.04 -16.44
CA ALA A 2 -8.78 -15.15 -15.80
C ALA A 2 -7.72 -14.59 -14.85
N ILE A 3 -7.75 -15.01 -13.59
CA ILE A 3 -6.74 -14.68 -12.59
C ILE A 3 -5.75 -15.85 -12.60
N GLU A 4 -4.45 -15.57 -12.70
CA GLU A 4 -3.40 -16.59 -12.49
C GLU A 4 -3.22 -16.82 -10.98
N PRO A 5 -3.60 -17.99 -10.43
CA PRO A 5 -3.51 -18.25 -9.00
C PRO A 5 -2.09 -18.60 -8.54
N ASP A 6 -1.22 -19.07 -9.44
CA ASP A 6 0.16 -19.41 -9.08
C ASP A 6 0.97 -18.13 -8.85
N LEU A 7 1.52 -18.00 -7.64
CA LEU A 7 2.23 -16.79 -7.24
C LEU A 7 3.50 -16.53 -8.06
N ALA A 8 4.23 -17.60 -8.43
CA ALA A 8 5.45 -17.47 -9.22
C ALA A 8 5.12 -17.06 -10.65
N LYS A 9 4.14 -17.71 -11.28
CA LYS A 9 3.69 -17.36 -12.64
C LYS A 9 3.14 -15.93 -12.69
N ARG A 10 2.34 -15.54 -11.70
CA ARG A 10 1.80 -14.18 -11.62
C ARG A 10 2.90 -13.13 -11.45
N ARG A 11 3.91 -13.40 -10.62
CA ARG A 11 5.07 -12.52 -10.48
C ARG A 11 5.79 -12.34 -11.82
N ASP A 12 6.03 -13.43 -12.53
CA ASP A 12 6.75 -13.38 -13.80
C ASP A 12 5.97 -12.60 -14.88
N LEU A 13 4.64 -12.69 -14.89
CA LEU A 13 3.77 -11.84 -15.73
C LEU A 13 3.87 -10.35 -15.36
N PHE A 14 3.90 -10.00 -14.07
CA PHE A 14 4.06 -8.61 -13.64
C PHE A 14 5.44 -8.04 -13.98
N ASN A 15 6.49 -8.86 -13.94
CA ASN A 15 7.83 -8.47 -14.37
C ASN A 15 7.85 -8.13 -15.87
N GLN A 16 7.26 -8.99 -16.71
CA GLN A 16 7.13 -8.72 -18.15
C GLN A 16 6.35 -7.42 -18.42
N LEU A 17 5.27 -7.18 -17.68
CA LEU A 17 4.53 -5.91 -17.76
C LEU A 17 5.41 -4.72 -17.37
N HIS A 18 6.22 -4.86 -16.32
CA HIS A 18 7.12 -3.79 -15.87
C HIS A 18 8.20 -3.46 -16.90
N GLU A 19 8.75 -4.46 -17.60
CA GLU A 19 9.70 -4.27 -18.70
C GLU A 19 9.08 -3.49 -19.86
N LEU A 20 7.83 -3.80 -20.23
CA LEU A 20 7.09 -3.05 -21.25
C LEU A 20 6.86 -1.60 -20.84
N MET A 21 6.47 -1.37 -19.57
CA MET A 21 6.34 -0.01 -19.04
C MET A 21 7.68 0.74 -19.06
N ALA A 22 8.78 0.10 -18.69
CA ALA A 22 10.10 0.75 -18.72
C ALA A 22 10.51 1.14 -20.16
N ARG A 23 10.19 0.30 -21.15
CA ARG A 23 10.48 0.56 -22.57
C ARG A 23 9.68 1.74 -23.12
N ASP A 24 8.38 1.76 -22.87
CA ASP A 24 7.48 2.72 -23.49
C ASP A 24 7.30 4.01 -22.66
N ILE A 25 7.88 4.05 -21.46
CA ILE A 25 7.84 5.16 -20.48
C ILE A 25 6.43 5.78 -20.37
N PRO A 26 5.37 4.99 -20.11
CA PRO A 26 4.03 5.54 -20.00
C PRO A 26 3.83 6.35 -18.71
N ILE A 27 4.71 6.17 -17.71
CA ILE A 27 4.63 6.80 -16.39
C ILE A 27 6.05 7.12 -15.89
N ILE A 28 6.27 8.34 -15.39
CA ILE A 28 7.52 8.73 -14.70
C ILE A 28 7.27 8.66 -13.19
N GLY A 29 7.82 7.63 -12.54
CA GLY A 29 7.74 7.48 -11.08
C GLY A 29 8.63 8.48 -10.37
N LEU A 30 8.06 9.52 -9.76
CA LEU A 30 8.83 10.55 -9.05
C LEU A 30 9.19 10.12 -7.62
N PHE A 31 8.22 9.60 -6.88
CA PHE A 31 8.38 9.21 -5.48
C PHE A 31 7.32 8.21 -5.04
N ASN A 32 7.68 7.36 -4.08
CA ASN A 32 6.74 6.55 -3.31
C ASN A 32 6.80 7.04 -1.86
N LEU A 33 5.87 7.93 -1.48
CA LEU A 33 5.90 8.53 -0.15
C LEU A 33 5.52 7.50 0.92
N PRO A 34 6.14 7.55 2.11
CA PRO A 34 5.66 6.80 3.25
C PRO A 34 4.28 7.31 3.66
N VAL A 35 3.44 6.41 4.18
CA VAL A 35 2.21 6.80 4.86
C VAL A 35 2.58 7.22 6.28
N VAL A 36 2.47 8.51 6.58
CA VAL A 36 2.82 9.08 7.89
C VAL A 36 1.54 9.53 8.59
N THR A 37 1.39 9.16 9.87
CA THR A 37 0.25 9.60 10.70
C THR A 37 0.77 10.05 12.06
N ALA A 38 0.38 11.26 12.46
CA ALA A 38 0.63 11.77 13.80
C ALA A 38 -0.57 11.49 14.71
N LEU A 39 -0.31 11.08 15.95
CA LEU A 39 -1.33 10.79 16.96
C LEU A 39 -1.05 11.56 18.24
N ARG A 40 -2.12 11.89 18.97
CA ARG A 40 -1.96 12.34 20.36
C ARG A 40 -1.52 11.16 21.23
N PRO A 41 -0.72 11.36 22.29
CA PRO A 41 -0.29 10.27 23.18
C PRO A 41 -1.43 9.48 23.83
N VAL A 42 -2.62 10.09 23.95
CA VAL A 42 -3.83 9.44 24.51
C VAL A 42 -4.51 8.47 23.55
N VAL A 43 -4.11 8.43 22.27
CA VAL A 43 -4.68 7.52 21.27
C VAL A 43 -4.03 6.15 21.41
N GLN A 44 -4.85 5.13 21.56
CA GLN A 44 -4.41 3.74 21.66
C GLN A 44 -5.03 2.89 20.54
N GLY A 45 -4.34 1.80 20.17
CA GLY A 45 -4.84 0.82 19.21
C GLY A 45 -4.82 1.26 17.74
N TYR A 46 -4.22 2.41 17.42
CA TYR A 46 -4.08 2.83 16.02
C TYR A 46 -2.98 2.04 15.32
N GLU A 47 -3.35 1.37 14.22
CA GLU A 47 -2.43 0.78 13.26
C GLU A 47 -2.62 1.41 11.89
N GLY A 48 -1.54 1.99 11.35
CA GLY A 48 -1.54 2.54 10.01
C GLY A 48 -1.86 1.47 8.95
N TRP A 49 -2.48 1.88 7.85
CA TRP A 49 -2.78 0.99 6.74
C TRP A 49 -2.03 1.42 5.47
N PRO A 50 -1.23 0.53 4.86
CA PRO A 50 -0.48 0.87 3.65
C PRO A 50 -1.34 1.29 2.44
N ALA A 51 -2.62 0.91 2.40
CA ALA A 51 -3.54 1.35 1.33
C ALA A 51 -4.14 2.76 1.57
N GLY A 52 -3.61 3.52 2.53
CA GLY A 52 -3.85 4.96 2.68
C GLY A 52 -5.03 5.35 3.56
N THR A 53 -6.17 4.68 3.46
CA THR A 53 -7.34 5.03 4.28
C THR A 53 -7.20 4.52 5.71
N HIS A 54 -7.44 5.40 6.69
CA HIS A 54 -7.43 5.04 8.10
C HIS A 54 -8.52 4.03 8.46
N ARG A 55 -8.21 3.15 9.43
CA ARG A 55 -9.15 2.18 10.00
C ARG A 55 -9.20 2.40 11.51
N PHE A 56 -10.38 2.65 12.06
CA PHE A 56 -10.55 3.04 13.46
C PHE A 56 -11.18 1.97 14.35
N TRP A 57 -11.37 0.76 13.83
CA TRP A 57 -11.78 -0.38 14.65
C TRP A 57 -10.78 -0.62 15.80
N GLY A 58 -11.26 -0.74 17.04
CA GLY A 58 -10.36 -0.92 18.19
C GLY A 58 -9.48 0.30 18.54
N VAL A 59 -9.64 1.44 17.87
CA VAL A 59 -8.94 2.68 18.24
C VAL A 59 -9.72 3.37 19.36
N THR A 60 -9.03 3.68 20.45
CA THR A 60 -9.64 4.35 21.60
C THR A 60 -8.84 5.59 21.99
N LYS A 61 -9.45 6.39 22.87
CA LYS A 61 -8.74 7.41 23.64
C LYS A 61 -8.74 6.95 25.08
N THR A 62 -7.62 7.03 25.77
CA THR A 62 -7.66 7.01 27.24
C THR A 62 -8.52 8.19 27.69
N GLN A 63 -9.45 7.91 28.61
CA GLN A 63 -10.24 8.95 29.26
C GLN A 63 -9.26 9.97 29.87
N PRO A 64 -9.55 11.29 29.81
CA PRO A 64 -8.64 12.30 30.35
C PRO A 64 -8.27 12.04 31.81
#